data_AF-A0A0K8P441-F1
#
_entry.id   AF-A0A0K8P441-F1
#
_cell.length_a   1.000
_cell.length_b   1.000
_cell.length_c   1.000
_cell.angle_alpha   90.00
_cell.angle_beta   90.00
_cell.angle_gamma   90.00
#
_symmetry.space_group_name_H-M   'P 1'
#
loop_
_entity.id
_entity.type
_entity.pdbx_description
1 polymer ?
#
loop_
_entity_poly.entity_id
_entity_poly.type
_entity_poly.pdbx_seq_one_letter_code
_entity_poly.pdbx_strand_id
1 'polypeptide(L)'
;MTHDADLPEPLVPAEVDLRGLEYMPLLGAKLFTSDFNLEASDAEFRAALTLWWAAWNQQPAASLPAGERSQAKLAGFEDETSAKWRKVRTRVLHGFVLCSDGRLYHPVLARQALIAWEKRGEEREERENEADRQRRSRAERKRMFAELRAVGVTPKWDIPMSDLRRIHAEAVPASEAPAAQPVTPPVTGHDTPPVTVTGHGEPSRPVTVTDTAKTGRDGTLEEEQHQGRADSAPPPRRARGPDDDPPRSDPTPAGRIGLALRRGGMPPTAFQPSDPRVIALAEEGYAEDQVEDVAREAVRKGKGFPWVVATLRGRRADAQAIAAAPGAAPAPDWRTDRNEVIRRGVELGLGPYAALDDRTGHAVPWDTYRRRVIAAHDAAARQGAPA
;
A
#
# COMPACT_ATOMS: atom_id res chain seq x y z
N MET A 1 44.68 -6.40 -33.05
CA MET A 1 43.61 -7.03 -32.25
C MET A 1 43.17 -5.98 -31.25
N THR A 2 42.14 -5.22 -31.61
CA THR A 2 41.64 -4.06 -30.86
C THR A 2 40.98 -4.52 -29.57
N HIS A 3 41.29 -3.88 -28.44
CA HIS A 3 40.66 -4.12 -27.14
C HIS A 3 39.14 -4.05 -27.27
N ASP A 4 38.45 -5.19 -27.14
CA ASP A 4 37.03 -5.20 -26.79
C ASP A 4 36.94 -4.56 -25.41
N ALA A 5 36.29 -3.40 -25.34
CA ALA A 5 36.05 -2.73 -24.08
C ALA A 5 35.16 -3.62 -23.20
N ASP A 6 35.57 -3.89 -21.96
CA ASP A 6 34.76 -4.57 -20.93
C ASP A 6 33.49 -3.73 -20.64
N LEU A 7 32.46 -3.89 -21.45
CA LEU A 7 31.15 -3.30 -21.21
C LEU A 7 30.47 -4.05 -20.05
N PRO A 8 29.75 -3.34 -19.15
CA PRO A 8 29.02 -3.98 -18.07
C PRO A 8 27.92 -4.90 -18.59
N GLU A 9 27.57 -5.91 -17.79
CA GLU A 9 26.40 -6.75 -18.04
C GLU A 9 25.10 -5.91 -18.04
N PRO A 10 24.06 -6.35 -18.76
CA PRO A 10 22.76 -5.68 -18.78
C PRO A 10 22.21 -5.48 -17.36
N LEU A 11 21.79 -4.26 -17.03
CA LEU A 11 21.34 -3.91 -15.69
C LEU A 11 19.96 -4.50 -15.33
N VAL A 12 19.23 -5.00 -16.33
CA VAL A 12 17.92 -5.65 -16.20
C VAL A 12 17.91 -6.91 -17.07
N PRO A 13 17.47 -8.07 -16.54
CA PRO A 13 17.32 -9.30 -17.32
C PRO A 13 16.37 -9.16 -18.52
N ALA A 14 16.55 -9.99 -19.54
CA ALA A 14 15.87 -9.82 -20.82
C ALA A 14 14.35 -10.05 -20.77
N GLU A 15 13.90 -10.85 -19.81
CA GLU A 15 12.52 -11.21 -19.54
C GLU A 15 11.70 -10.12 -18.85
N VAL A 16 12.36 -9.09 -18.29
CA VAL A 16 11.66 -8.03 -17.55
C VAL A 16 10.88 -7.16 -18.51
N ASP A 17 9.55 -7.26 -18.44
CA ASP A 17 8.59 -6.55 -19.29
C ASP A 17 7.58 -5.77 -18.45
N LEU A 18 7.66 -4.44 -18.51
CA LEU A 18 6.76 -3.53 -17.79
C LEU A 18 5.73 -2.86 -18.70
N ARG A 19 5.61 -3.29 -19.96
CA ARG A 19 4.56 -2.80 -20.85
C ARG A 19 3.18 -3.04 -20.22
N GLY A 20 2.32 -2.02 -20.34
CA GLY A 20 0.99 -1.98 -19.74
C GLY A 20 0.95 -1.53 -18.27
N LEU A 21 2.11 -1.29 -17.63
CA LEU A 21 2.15 -0.63 -16.32
C LEU A 21 2.13 0.90 -16.52
N GLU A 22 1.00 1.53 -16.22
CA GLU A 22 0.78 2.98 -16.42
C GLU A 22 1.51 3.87 -15.37
N TYR A 23 2.33 3.27 -14.52
CA TYR A 23 3.07 3.94 -13.47
C TYR A 23 4.59 3.74 -13.62
N MET A 24 5.34 4.84 -13.58
CA MET A 24 6.81 4.85 -13.50
C MET A 24 7.25 5.76 -12.35
N PRO A 25 8.01 5.26 -11.36
CA PRO A 25 8.48 6.08 -10.25
C PRO A 25 9.57 7.06 -10.70
N LEU A 26 9.27 8.36 -10.65
CA LEU A 26 10.21 9.43 -11.00
C LEU A 26 11.21 9.79 -9.89
N LEU A 27 10.97 9.33 -8.65
CA LEU A 27 11.82 9.62 -7.49
C LEU A 27 12.09 11.13 -7.34
N GLY A 28 11.02 11.92 -7.16
CA GLY A 28 11.06 13.38 -7.24
C GLY A 28 12.20 14.05 -6.46
N ALA A 29 12.48 13.61 -5.23
CA ALA A 29 13.61 14.14 -4.47
C ALA A 29 14.95 13.97 -5.21
N LYS A 30 15.23 12.78 -5.76
CA LYS A 30 16.46 12.52 -6.52
C LYS A 30 16.50 13.28 -7.84
N LEU A 31 15.36 13.36 -8.54
CA LEU A 31 15.28 14.05 -9.82
C LEU A 31 15.53 15.55 -9.65
N PHE A 32 14.77 16.20 -8.78
CA PHE A 32 14.79 17.67 -8.67
C PHE A 32 16.01 18.21 -7.92
N THR A 33 16.76 17.37 -7.20
CA THR A 33 18.06 17.75 -6.61
C THR A 33 19.26 17.27 -7.43
N SER A 34 19.07 16.66 -8.61
CA SER A 34 20.18 16.16 -9.43
C SER A 34 20.86 17.25 -10.25
N ASP A 35 22.13 17.02 -10.58
CA ASP A 35 22.88 17.86 -11.54
C ASP A 35 22.21 17.92 -12.91
N PHE A 36 21.54 16.83 -13.32
CA PHE A 36 20.75 16.82 -14.54
C PHE A 36 19.66 17.90 -14.53
N ASN A 37 18.90 18.04 -13.43
CA ASN A 37 17.85 19.04 -13.32
C ASN A 37 18.41 20.46 -13.22
N LEU A 38 19.58 20.64 -12.61
CA LEU A 38 20.24 21.94 -12.50
C LEU A 38 20.77 22.45 -13.86
N GLU A 39 21.26 21.54 -14.70
CA GLU A 39 21.94 21.90 -15.95
C GLU A 39 21.08 21.77 -17.21
N ALA A 40 19.99 20.99 -17.17
CA ALA A 40 19.14 20.77 -18.32
C ALA A 40 18.27 21.99 -18.63
N SER A 41 18.20 22.34 -19.92
CA SER A 41 17.17 23.24 -20.44
C SER A 41 15.79 22.58 -20.44
N ASP A 42 14.72 23.38 -20.54
CA ASP A 42 13.33 22.88 -20.63
C ASP A 42 13.13 21.86 -21.77
N ALA A 43 13.82 22.07 -22.89
CA ALA A 43 13.76 21.17 -24.04
C ALA A 43 14.46 19.83 -23.75
N GLU A 44 15.61 19.85 -23.09
CA GLU A 44 16.35 18.65 -22.67
C GLU A 44 15.60 17.89 -21.58
N PHE A 45 15.03 18.60 -20.61
CA PHE A 45 14.27 18.00 -19.52
C PHE A 45 13.02 17.28 -20.05
N ARG A 46 12.24 17.93 -20.93
CA ARG A 46 11.07 17.31 -21.57
C ARG A 46 11.49 16.06 -22.38
N ALA A 47 12.52 16.19 -23.20
CA ALA A 47 12.99 15.07 -24.02
C ALA A 47 13.51 13.90 -23.18
N ALA A 48 14.20 14.16 -22.06
CA ALA A 48 14.65 13.13 -21.12
C ALA A 48 13.49 12.41 -20.45
N LEU A 49 12.48 13.14 -19.94
CA LEU A 49 11.28 12.50 -19.36
C LEU A 49 10.56 11.62 -20.38
N THR A 50 10.38 12.11 -21.61
CA THR A 50 9.81 11.32 -22.71
C THR A 50 10.64 10.06 -22.96
N LEU A 51 11.97 10.19 -23.00
CA LEU A 51 12.86 9.08 -23.26
C LEU A 51 12.92 8.07 -22.10
N TRP A 52 12.84 8.51 -20.85
CA TRP A 52 12.75 7.64 -19.67
C TRP A 52 11.46 6.82 -19.69
N TRP A 53 10.34 7.46 -20.03
CA TRP A 53 9.07 6.75 -20.23
C TRP A 53 9.16 5.74 -21.39
N ALA A 54 9.81 6.11 -22.49
CA ALA A 54 10.03 5.22 -23.61
C ALA A 54 10.91 4.03 -23.23
N ALA A 55 11.96 4.25 -22.42
CA ALA A 55 12.84 3.21 -21.89
C ALA A 55 12.11 2.25 -20.94
N TRP A 56 11.25 2.79 -20.07
CA TRP A 56 10.40 2.01 -19.16
C TRP A 56 9.51 1.00 -19.90
N ASN A 57 9.07 1.36 -21.10
CA ASN A 57 8.19 0.55 -21.95
C ASN A 57 8.95 -0.33 -22.97
N GLN A 58 10.29 -0.40 -22.91
CA GLN A 58 11.05 -1.37 -23.71
C GLN A 58 11.02 -2.77 -23.07
N GLN A 59 11.45 -3.76 -23.86
CA GLN A 59 11.85 -5.07 -23.37
C GLN A 59 13.30 -5.29 -23.83
N PRO A 60 14.27 -5.33 -22.90
CA PRO A 60 14.13 -5.30 -21.44
C PRO A 60 13.71 -3.93 -20.91
N ALA A 61 12.96 -3.87 -19.82
CA ALA A 61 12.52 -2.59 -19.25
C ALA A 61 13.71 -1.73 -18.80
N ALA A 62 13.53 -0.40 -18.82
CA ALA A 62 14.57 0.59 -18.49
C ALA A 62 15.79 0.59 -19.43
N SER A 63 15.66 0.01 -20.61
CA SER A 63 16.68 -0.03 -21.66
C SER A 63 16.31 0.86 -22.85
N LEU A 64 17.29 1.22 -23.68
CA LEU A 64 17.09 1.88 -24.96
C LEU A 64 17.98 1.23 -26.02
N PRO A 65 17.55 1.20 -27.30
CA PRO A 65 18.45 0.87 -28.40
C PRO A 65 19.64 1.86 -28.47
N ALA A 66 20.84 1.36 -28.80
CA ALA A 66 22.03 2.21 -28.95
C ALA A 66 22.02 3.10 -30.21
N GLY A 67 21.16 2.81 -31.19
CA GLY A 67 21.07 3.56 -32.44
C GLY A 67 20.49 4.96 -32.26
N GLU A 68 21.20 5.98 -32.77
CA GLU A 68 20.80 7.40 -32.66
C GLU A 68 19.41 7.67 -33.26
N ARG A 69 19.09 7.01 -34.38
CA ARG A 69 17.79 7.06 -35.06
C ARG A 69 16.65 6.65 -34.12
N SER A 70 16.82 5.52 -33.44
CA SER A 70 15.84 4.98 -32.49
C SER A 70 15.70 5.88 -31.27
N GLN A 71 16.82 6.40 -30.74
CA GLN A 71 16.81 7.30 -29.60
C GLN A 71 16.09 8.61 -29.90
N ALA A 72 16.35 9.22 -31.06
CA ALA A 72 15.68 10.45 -31.49
C ALA A 72 14.15 10.26 -31.56
N LYS A 73 13.71 9.17 -32.20
CA LYS A 73 12.29 8.84 -32.33
C LYS A 73 11.63 8.60 -30.96
N LEU A 74 12.29 7.85 -30.08
CA LEU A 74 11.78 7.56 -28.73
C LEU A 74 11.74 8.81 -27.84
N ALA A 75 12.64 9.78 -28.05
CA ALA A 75 12.63 11.08 -27.37
C ALA A 75 11.61 12.08 -27.97
N GLY A 76 10.82 11.67 -28.98
CA GLY A 76 9.77 12.48 -29.58
C GLY A 76 10.23 13.42 -30.70
N PHE A 77 11.37 13.13 -31.35
CA PHE A 77 11.82 13.85 -32.54
C PHE A 77 11.37 13.11 -33.80
N GLU A 78 10.63 13.80 -34.67
CA GLU A 78 10.09 13.23 -35.92
C GLU A 78 11.18 13.00 -36.98
N ASP A 79 12.16 13.90 -37.06
CA ASP A 79 13.32 13.78 -37.95
C ASP A 79 14.53 13.18 -37.21
N GLU A 80 14.92 12.00 -37.65
CA GLU A 80 16.05 11.21 -37.12
C GLU A 80 17.41 11.88 -37.37
N THR A 81 17.46 12.77 -38.37
CA THR A 81 18.59 13.64 -38.73
C THR A 81 18.45 15.04 -38.12
N SER A 82 17.55 15.23 -37.15
CA SER A 82 17.32 16.56 -36.59
C SER A 82 18.59 17.07 -35.91
N ALA A 83 19.11 18.19 -36.42
CA ALA A 83 20.17 18.94 -35.73
C ALA A 83 19.77 19.32 -34.30
N LYS A 84 18.45 19.35 -34.01
CA LYS A 84 17.89 19.52 -32.68
C LYS A 84 18.22 18.35 -31.76
N TRP A 85 17.98 17.10 -32.18
CA TRP A 85 18.33 15.92 -31.38
C TRP A 85 19.83 15.90 -31.05
N ARG A 86 20.70 16.08 -32.05
CA ARG A 86 22.15 16.07 -31.82
C ARG A 86 22.63 17.11 -30.81
N LYS A 87 21.96 18.27 -30.72
CA LYS A 87 22.28 19.31 -29.74
C LYS A 87 21.92 18.90 -28.30
N VAL A 88 20.80 18.19 -28.11
CA VAL A 88 20.29 17.82 -26.78
C VAL A 88 20.69 16.40 -26.35
N ARG A 89 21.10 15.54 -27.29
CA ARG A 89 21.32 14.10 -27.10
C ARG A 89 22.21 13.79 -25.91
N THR A 90 23.34 14.46 -25.79
CA THR A 90 24.30 14.22 -24.70
C THR A 90 23.67 14.45 -23.33
N ARG A 91 22.89 15.53 -23.18
CA ARG A 91 22.20 15.84 -21.93
C ARG A 91 21.04 14.89 -21.68
N VAL A 92 20.24 14.59 -22.69
CA VAL A 92 19.08 13.68 -22.60
C VAL A 92 19.47 12.24 -22.23
N LEU A 93 20.61 11.77 -22.75
CA LEU A 93 21.17 10.45 -22.43
C LEU A 93 22.07 10.46 -21.18
N HIS A 94 22.10 11.55 -20.42
CA HIS A 94 22.88 11.62 -19.20
C HIS A 94 22.51 10.48 -18.23
N GLY A 95 23.52 9.77 -17.74
CA GLY A 95 23.35 8.63 -16.83
C GLY A 95 23.01 7.30 -17.51
N PHE A 96 22.80 7.25 -18.83
CA PHE A 96 22.68 5.99 -19.55
C PHE A 96 24.05 5.33 -19.77
N VAL A 97 24.10 4.01 -19.57
CA VAL A 97 25.30 3.18 -19.67
C VAL A 97 25.11 2.14 -20.77
N LEU A 98 26.06 2.06 -21.70
CA LEU A 98 26.07 1.02 -22.73
C LEU A 98 26.50 -0.31 -22.10
N CYS A 99 25.66 -1.32 -22.24
CA CYS A 99 25.91 -2.67 -21.73
C CYS A 99 26.29 -3.64 -22.86
N SER A 100 26.76 -4.83 -22.48
CA SER A 100 27.26 -5.86 -23.39
C SER A 100 26.20 -6.41 -24.36
N ASP A 101 24.90 -6.21 -24.09
CA ASP A 101 23.80 -6.53 -24.99
C ASP A 101 23.57 -5.49 -26.11
N GLY A 102 24.40 -4.45 -26.17
CA GLY A 102 24.30 -3.36 -27.14
C GLY A 102 23.16 -2.37 -26.86
N ARG A 103 22.63 -2.36 -25.63
CA ARG A 103 21.58 -1.42 -25.20
C ARG A 103 22.10 -0.45 -24.14
N LEU A 104 21.44 0.70 -24.07
CA LEU A 104 21.69 1.72 -23.06
C LEU A 104 20.74 1.51 -21.89
N TYR A 105 21.24 1.44 -20.66
CA TYR A 105 20.44 1.33 -19.45
C TYR A 105 20.64 2.53 -18.55
N HIS A 106 19.56 3.01 -17.92
CA HIS A 106 19.68 4.02 -16.88
C HIS A 106 19.65 3.33 -15.50
N PRO A 107 20.72 3.35 -14.70
CA PRO A 107 20.82 2.57 -13.45
C PRO A 107 19.68 2.81 -12.45
N VAL A 108 19.19 4.04 -12.36
CA VAL A 108 18.04 4.38 -11.50
C VAL A 108 16.75 3.76 -12.02
N LEU A 109 16.47 3.86 -13.33
CA LEU A 109 15.28 3.24 -13.93
C LEU A 109 15.36 1.71 -13.86
N ALA A 110 16.54 1.12 -14.11
CA ALA A 110 16.79 -0.31 -14.04
C ALA A 110 16.45 -0.86 -12.65
N ARG A 111 16.93 -0.21 -11.59
CA ARG A 111 16.60 -0.59 -10.21
C ARG A 111 15.10 -0.53 -9.94
N GLN A 112 14.42 0.52 -10.41
CA GLN A 112 12.97 0.64 -10.26
C GLN A 112 12.20 -0.39 -11.08
N ALA A 113 12.72 -0.76 -12.25
CA ALA A 113 12.11 -1.75 -13.12
C ALA A 113 12.14 -3.14 -12.47
N LEU A 114 13.24 -3.52 -11.83
CA LEU A 114 13.35 -4.78 -11.07
C LEU A 114 12.34 -4.83 -9.91
N ILE A 115 12.23 -3.76 -9.12
CA ILE A 115 11.25 -3.66 -8.03
C ILE A 115 9.81 -3.78 -8.56
N ALA A 116 9.50 -3.12 -9.67
CA ALA A 116 8.18 -3.19 -10.29
C ALA A 116 7.87 -4.59 -10.84
N TRP A 117 8.89 -5.27 -11.39
CA TRP A 117 8.76 -6.62 -11.94
C TRP A 117 8.50 -7.67 -10.86
N GLU A 118 9.22 -7.59 -9.73
CA GLU A 118 9.02 -8.45 -8.56
C GLU A 118 7.60 -8.32 -8.02
N LYS A 119 7.13 -7.10 -7.78
CA LYS A 119 5.74 -6.84 -7.35
C LYS A 119 4.71 -7.38 -8.33
N ARG A 120 4.95 -7.25 -9.64
CA ARG A 120 4.06 -7.81 -10.67
C ARG A 120 4.05 -9.34 -10.62
N GLY A 121 5.16 -9.97 -10.22
CA GLY A 121 5.25 -11.40 -9.94
C GLY A 121 4.37 -11.81 -8.76
N GLU A 122 4.53 -11.15 -7.62
CA GLU A 122 3.74 -11.39 -6.39
C GLU A 122 2.24 -11.23 -6.64
N GLU A 123 1.81 -10.14 -7.30
CA GLU A 123 0.39 -9.92 -7.62
C GLU A 123 -0.20 -10.99 -8.54
N ARG A 124 0.61 -11.54 -9.46
CA ARG A 124 0.19 -12.65 -10.33
C ARG A 124 0.00 -13.93 -9.51
N GLU A 125 0.97 -14.26 -8.66
CA GLU A 125 0.90 -15.44 -7.80
C GLU A 125 -0.28 -15.36 -6.83
N GLU A 126 -0.51 -14.22 -6.17
CA GLU A 126 -1.65 -14.01 -5.29
C GLU A 126 -2.98 -14.18 -6.03
N ARG A 127 -3.09 -13.64 -7.25
CA ARG A 127 -4.29 -13.76 -8.08
C ARG A 127 -4.52 -15.22 -8.51
N GLU A 128 -3.47 -15.94 -8.87
CA GLU A 128 -3.55 -17.36 -9.22
C GLU A 128 -3.96 -18.20 -8.01
N ASN A 129 -3.34 -17.99 -6.85
CA ASN A 129 -3.68 -18.65 -5.61
C ASN A 129 -5.13 -18.38 -5.19
N GLU A 130 -5.60 -17.14 -5.32
CA GLU A 130 -6.98 -16.77 -5.03
C GLU A 130 -7.96 -17.41 -6.03
N ALA A 131 -7.64 -17.38 -7.32
CA ALA A 131 -8.44 -18.06 -8.35
C ALA A 131 -8.51 -19.57 -8.11
N ASP A 132 -7.42 -20.18 -7.65
CA ASP A 132 -7.31 -21.58 -7.26
C ASP A 132 -8.18 -21.91 -6.05
N ARG A 133 -8.10 -21.09 -4.98
CA ARG A 133 -8.98 -21.22 -3.80
C ARG A 133 -10.45 -21.13 -4.19
N GLN A 134 -10.82 -20.14 -5.01
CA GLN A 134 -12.20 -19.97 -5.47
C GLN A 134 -12.65 -21.14 -6.35
N ARG A 135 -11.80 -21.65 -7.24
CA ARG A 135 -12.10 -22.82 -8.08
C ARG A 135 -12.35 -24.06 -7.23
N ARG A 136 -11.50 -24.36 -6.25
CA ARG A 136 -11.67 -25.49 -5.33
C ARG A 136 -12.96 -25.35 -4.52
N SER A 137 -13.23 -24.16 -3.98
CA SER A 137 -14.46 -23.88 -3.23
C SER A 137 -15.72 -24.06 -4.08
N ARG A 138 -15.72 -23.56 -5.33
CA ARG A 138 -16.85 -23.74 -6.26
C ARG A 138 -17.06 -25.21 -6.64
N ALA A 139 -15.98 -25.95 -6.88
CA ALA A 139 -16.03 -27.38 -7.19
C ALA A 139 -16.55 -28.21 -6.01
N GLU A 140 -16.06 -27.94 -4.80
CA GLU A 140 -16.52 -28.59 -3.56
C GLU A 140 -18.00 -28.32 -3.31
N ARG A 141 -18.42 -27.04 -3.43
CA ARG A 141 -19.84 -26.65 -3.31
C ARG A 141 -20.70 -27.40 -4.31
N LYS A 142 -20.29 -27.44 -5.59
CA LYS A 142 -21.02 -28.18 -6.65
C LYS A 142 -21.13 -29.67 -6.32
N ARG A 143 -20.06 -30.30 -5.82
CA ARG A 143 -20.05 -31.71 -5.41
C ARG A 143 -21.05 -31.97 -4.28
N MET A 144 -20.99 -31.18 -3.21
CA MET A 144 -21.88 -31.34 -2.04
C MET A 144 -23.36 -31.19 -2.39
N PHE A 145 -23.71 -30.21 -3.24
CA PHE A 145 -25.09 -30.08 -3.72
C PHE A 145 -25.54 -31.29 -4.56
N ALA A 146 -24.66 -31.87 -5.36
CA ALA A 146 -24.99 -33.05 -6.15
C ALA A 146 -25.21 -34.29 -5.25
N GLU A 147 -24.34 -34.49 -4.27
CA GLU A 147 -24.43 -35.59 -3.29
C GLU A 147 -25.69 -35.45 -2.41
N LEU A 148 -25.97 -34.26 -1.91
CA LEU A 148 -27.19 -33.99 -1.14
C LEU A 148 -28.46 -34.24 -1.97
N ARG A 149 -28.48 -33.80 -3.22
CA ARG A 149 -29.60 -34.06 -4.13
C ARG A 149 -29.80 -35.55 -4.38
N ALA A 150 -28.73 -36.34 -4.45
CA ALA A 150 -28.81 -37.78 -4.65
C ALA A 150 -29.46 -38.52 -3.46
N VAL A 151 -29.29 -38.03 -2.23
CA VAL A 151 -29.96 -38.56 -1.02
C VAL A 151 -31.33 -37.89 -0.76
N GLY A 152 -31.83 -37.08 -1.70
CA GLY A 152 -33.13 -36.42 -1.62
C GLY A 152 -33.16 -35.14 -0.77
N VAL A 153 -32.01 -34.67 -0.27
CA VAL A 153 -31.90 -33.41 0.48
C VAL A 153 -31.59 -32.27 -0.47
N THR A 154 -32.43 -31.24 -0.49
CA THR A 154 -32.22 -30.06 -1.34
C THR A 154 -32.06 -28.81 -0.47
N PRO A 155 -30.83 -28.43 -0.11
CA PRO A 155 -30.58 -27.19 0.61
C PRO A 155 -30.90 -25.97 -0.26
N LYS A 156 -31.17 -24.84 0.39
CA LYS A 156 -31.33 -23.56 -0.30
C LYS A 156 -30.05 -23.19 -1.06
N TRP A 157 -30.20 -22.65 -2.26
CA TRP A 157 -29.09 -22.41 -3.20
C TRP A 157 -28.02 -21.43 -2.68
N ASP A 158 -28.38 -20.51 -1.78
CA ASP A 158 -27.53 -19.45 -1.19
C ASP A 158 -26.94 -19.82 0.18
N ILE A 159 -27.13 -21.06 0.66
CA ILE A 159 -26.65 -21.50 1.98
C ILE A 159 -25.13 -21.32 2.12
N PRO A 160 -24.60 -20.81 3.24
CA PRO A 160 -23.16 -20.63 3.41
C PRO A 160 -22.42 -21.97 3.38
N MET A 161 -21.14 -21.96 3.00
CA MET A 161 -20.35 -23.18 2.81
C MET A 161 -20.23 -24.01 4.11
N SER A 162 -20.20 -23.35 5.27
CA SER A 162 -20.18 -24.02 6.59
C SER A 162 -21.44 -24.84 6.84
N ASP A 163 -22.63 -24.28 6.58
CA ASP A 163 -23.89 -24.98 6.77
C ASP A 163 -24.11 -26.05 5.70
N LEU A 164 -23.67 -25.80 4.46
CA LEU A 164 -23.69 -26.83 3.42
C LEU A 164 -22.87 -28.06 3.82
N ARG A 165 -21.67 -27.85 4.39
CA ARG A 165 -20.81 -28.92 4.91
C ARG A 165 -21.47 -29.68 6.05
N ARG A 166 -22.13 -28.96 6.97
CA ARG A 166 -22.85 -29.57 8.10
C ARG A 166 -24.01 -30.45 7.62
N ILE A 167 -24.87 -29.93 6.75
CA ILE A 167 -25.99 -30.69 6.18
C ILE A 167 -25.49 -31.89 5.36
N HIS A 168 -24.42 -31.71 4.59
CA HIS A 168 -23.77 -32.80 3.85
C HIS A 168 -23.30 -33.92 4.79
N ALA A 169 -22.61 -33.59 5.88
CA ALA A 169 -22.14 -34.57 6.85
C ALA A 169 -23.29 -35.28 7.60
N GLU A 170 -24.40 -34.60 7.86
CA GLU A 170 -25.59 -35.17 8.53
C GLU A 170 -26.39 -36.11 7.60
N ALA A 171 -26.57 -35.72 6.33
CA ALA A 171 -27.44 -36.41 5.38
C ALA A 171 -26.75 -37.48 4.53
N VAL A 172 -25.44 -37.32 4.30
CA VAL A 172 -24.60 -38.28 3.60
C VAL A 172 -23.63 -38.86 4.64
N PRO A 173 -24.06 -39.82 5.48
CA PRO A 173 -23.13 -40.54 6.33
C PRO A 173 -22.08 -41.19 5.42
N ALA A 174 -20.82 -41.20 5.86
CA ALA A 174 -19.74 -41.83 5.12
C ALA A 174 -20.09 -43.30 4.86
N SER A 175 -20.65 -43.60 3.68
CA SER A 175 -20.64 -44.95 3.14
C SER A 175 -19.18 -45.34 3.05
N GLU A 176 -18.81 -46.47 3.65
CA GLU A 176 -17.47 -47.05 3.61
C GLU A 176 -16.90 -46.96 2.19
N ALA A 177 -16.07 -45.94 1.96
CA ALA A 177 -15.15 -45.97 0.84
C ALA A 177 -14.10 -47.03 1.19
N PRO A 178 -13.78 -47.97 0.28
CA PRO A 178 -12.70 -48.91 0.51
C PRO A 178 -11.42 -48.10 0.77
N ALA A 179 -10.70 -48.48 1.82
CA ALA A 179 -9.49 -47.82 2.29
C ALA A 179 -8.54 -47.46 1.13
N ALA A 180 -8.60 -46.20 0.69
CA ALA A 180 -7.59 -45.63 -0.16
C ALA A 180 -6.37 -45.35 0.73
N GLN A 181 -5.33 -46.15 0.55
CA GLN A 181 -4.06 -45.98 1.24
C GLN A 181 -3.52 -44.56 1.02
N PRO A 182 -2.80 -43.97 2.01
CA PRO A 182 -2.16 -42.69 1.85
C PRO A 182 -1.01 -42.83 0.85
N VAL A 183 -1.26 -42.51 -0.42
CA VAL A 183 -0.20 -42.26 -1.40
C VAL A 183 0.22 -40.80 -1.23
N THR A 184 1.07 -40.54 -0.24
CA THR A 184 1.99 -39.39 -0.34
C THR A 184 3.12 -39.82 -1.29
N PRO A 185 3.31 -39.17 -2.45
CA PRO A 185 4.57 -39.33 -3.17
C PRO A 185 5.69 -38.80 -2.27
N PRO A 186 6.81 -39.52 -2.09
CA PRO A 186 7.96 -38.97 -1.39
C PRO A 186 8.51 -37.81 -2.20
N VAL A 187 8.66 -36.67 -1.53
CA VAL A 187 9.48 -35.55 -2.01
C VAL A 187 10.86 -36.10 -2.32
N THR A 188 11.28 -35.96 -3.57
CA THR A 188 12.65 -36.19 -4.04
C THR A 188 13.62 -35.35 -3.23
N GLY A 189 14.21 -35.97 -2.20
CA GLY A 189 15.46 -35.52 -1.62
C GLY A 189 16.58 -35.87 -2.59
N HIS A 190 17.36 -34.87 -2.98
CA HIS A 190 18.55 -35.07 -3.80
C HIS A 190 19.53 -36.00 -3.10
N ASP A 191 19.94 -37.05 -3.83
CA ASP A 191 21.08 -37.90 -3.51
C ASP A 191 22.35 -37.06 -3.37
N THR A 192 23.02 -37.18 -2.22
CA THR A 192 24.47 -36.95 -2.13
C THR A 192 25.05 -38.14 -1.36
N PRO A 193 26.07 -38.84 -1.89
CA PRO A 193 26.56 -40.08 -1.29
C PRO A 193 27.31 -39.83 0.04
N PRO A 194 27.26 -40.76 1.00
CA PRO A 194 27.86 -40.59 2.32
C PRO A 194 29.34 -41.00 2.34
N VAL A 195 30.16 -40.22 3.02
CA VAL A 195 31.50 -40.64 3.50
C VAL A 195 31.36 -41.05 4.97
N THR A 196 31.71 -42.29 5.26
CA THR A 196 31.72 -42.92 6.59
C THR A 196 32.98 -42.56 7.35
N VAL A 197 32.88 -42.31 8.68
CA VAL A 197 33.77 -42.79 9.77
C VAL A 197 33.09 -42.38 11.11
N THR A 198 32.33 -43.29 11.73
CA THR A 198 32.62 -44.01 13.00
C THR A 198 32.85 -43.18 14.27
N GLY A 199 32.03 -43.44 15.32
CA GLY A 199 32.34 -43.02 16.69
C GLY A 199 31.20 -43.10 17.71
N HIS A 200 30.84 -44.34 18.11
CA HIS A 200 30.28 -44.81 19.40
C HIS A 200 29.51 -43.90 20.38
N GLY A 201 28.34 -44.39 20.84
CA GLY A 201 27.81 -44.14 22.19
C GLY A 201 26.28 -44.12 22.33
N GLU A 202 25.66 -45.25 22.68
CA GLU A 202 24.32 -45.35 23.31
C GLU A 202 24.47 -45.37 24.86
N PRO A 203 23.39 -45.30 25.68
CA PRO A 203 22.05 -44.71 25.52
C PRO A 203 21.61 -43.89 26.77
N SER A 204 20.55 -43.08 26.69
CA SER A 204 19.56 -42.84 27.79
C SER A 204 18.41 -41.90 27.36
N ARG A 205 17.18 -42.26 27.71
CA ARG A 205 15.90 -41.57 27.45
C ARG A 205 15.57 -40.56 28.59
N PRO A 206 14.38 -39.92 28.65
CA PRO A 206 13.97 -38.73 27.89
C PRO A 206 13.48 -37.60 28.83
N VAL A 207 13.61 -36.31 28.46
CA VAL A 207 12.79 -35.26 29.10
C VAL A 207 12.38 -34.21 28.06
N THR A 208 11.07 -34.10 27.90
CA THR A 208 10.32 -33.05 27.19
C THR A 208 10.50 -31.70 27.87
N VAL A 209 10.87 -30.63 27.14
CA VAL A 209 10.31 -29.27 27.33
C VAL A 209 10.44 -28.49 26.01
N THR A 210 9.30 -27.97 25.58
CA THR A 210 9.08 -26.92 24.58
C THR A 210 9.68 -25.59 25.05
N ASP A 211 10.52 -24.93 24.25
CA ASP A 211 10.14 -23.66 23.61
C ASP A 211 11.29 -22.98 22.87
N THR A 212 10.92 -22.53 21.68
CA THR A 212 11.55 -21.54 20.82
C THR A 212 11.70 -20.17 21.50
N ALA A 213 12.92 -19.63 21.55
CA ALA A 213 13.16 -18.19 21.36
C ALA A 213 14.62 -17.88 20.96
N LYS A 214 14.71 -17.42 19.71
CA LYS A 214 15.75 -16.62 19.04
C LYS A 214 16.43 -15.58 19.95
N THR A 215 17.77 -15.62 20.00
CA THR A 215 18.76 -14.67 19.43
C THR A 215 18.60 -13.19 19.80
N GLY A 216 19.68 -12.60 20.30
CA GLY A 216 19.83 -11.15 20.41
C GLY A 216 20.84 -10.74 21.47
N ARG A 217 22.10 -11.16 21.32
CA ARG A 217 23.25 -10.59 22.04
C ARG A 217 23.63 -9.28 21.38
N ASP A 218 23.54 -8.18 22.11
CA ASP A 218 24.43 -7.02 21.95
C ASP A 218 25.14 -6.84 23.28
N GLY A 219 26.45 -7.09 23.28
CA GLY A 219 27.33 -6.90 24.41
C GLY A 219 28.37 -5.86 24.02
N THR A 220 28.15 -4.62 24.45
CA THR A 220 29.21 -3.62 24.54
C THR A 220 29.48 -3.42 26.03
N LEU A 221 30.64 -3.91 26.45
CA LEU A 221 31.23 -3.69 27.76
C LEU A 221 31.79 -2.27 27.77
N GLU A 222 31.31 -1.43 28.70
CA GLU A 222 32.09 -0.30 29.20
C GLU A 222 32.09 -0.38 30.73
N GLU A 223 33.29 -0.65 31.25
CA GLU A 223 33.66 -0.55 32.65
C GLU A 223 33.68 0.93 33.04
N GLU A 224 33.02 1.31 34.13
CA GLU A 224 33.47 2.48 34.90
C GLU A 224 33.11 2.37 36.39
N GLN A 225 34.16 2.05 37.15
CA GLN A 225 34.57 2.69 38.42
C GLN A 225 33.60 2.66 39.61
N HIS A 226 33.90 1.69 40.49
CA HIS A 226 33.56 1.71 41.91
C HIS A 226 34.30 2.84 42.65
N GLN A 227 33.55 3.77 43.24
CA GLN A 227 34.00 4.51 44.42
C GLN A 227 33.06 4.16 45.58
N GLY A 228 33.59 3.44 46.58
CA GLY A 228 32.80 2.93 47.70
C GLY A 228 32.42 4.00 48.72
N ARG A 229 31.28 3.79 49.40
CA ARG A 229 31.06 4.28 50.75
C ARG A 229 30.03 3.45 51.53
N ALA A 230 30.57 2.76 52.53
CA ALA A 230 30.04 2.42 53.86
C ALA A 230 28.65 1.77 54.02
N ASP A 231 28.70 0.57 54.58
CA ASP A 231 27.62 -0.14 55.26
C ASP A 231 26.86 0.74 56.25
N SER A 232 25.54 0.73 56.16
CA SER A 232 24.64 1.18 57.22
C SER A 232 23.39 0.32 57.21
N ALA A 233 23.19 -0.43 58.29
CA ALA A 233 22.07 -1.33 58.53
C ALA A 233 20.70 -0.62 58.38
N PRO A 234 19.64 -1.32 57.94
CA PRO A 234 18.32 -0.73 57.80
C PRO A 234 17.69 -0.44 59.18
N PRO A 235 17.01 0.71 59.38
CA PRO A 235 16.34 1.01 60.63
C PRO A 235 15.08 0.13 60.81
N PRO A 236 14.62 -0.10 62.06
CA PRO A 236 13.51 -1.01 62.33
C PRO A 236 12.19 -0.47 61.79
N ARG A 237 11.41 -1.36 61.17
CA ARG A 237 10.04 -1.09 60.71
C ARG A 237 9.17 -0.67 61.90
N ARG A 238 8.69 0.57 61.90
CA ARG A 238 7.62 1.00 62.81
C ARG A 238 6.31 0.30 62.42
N ALA A 239 5.59 -0.17 63.43
CA ALA A 239 4.24 -0.71 63.28
C ALA A 239 3.29 0.38 62.75
N ARG A 240 2.52 0.03 61.72
CA ARG A 240 1.53 0.89 61.07
C ARG A 240 0.31 1.02 61.98
N GLY A 241 -0.05 2.25 62.36
CA GLY A 241 -1.28 2.53 63.11
C GLY A 241 -2.52 2.52 62.20
N PRO A 242 -3.74 2.53 62.76
CA PRO A 242 -4.98 2.34 62.01
C PRO A 242 -5.40 3.52 61.09
N ASP A 243 -4.64 4.61 61.05
CA ASP A 243 -5.00 5.84 60.34
C ASP A 243 -4.07 6.19 59.14
N ASP A 244 -3.27 5.22 58.66
CA ASP A 244 -2.40 5.39 57.46
C ASP A 244 -3.11 5.01 56.14
N ASP A 245 -4.35 5.46 55.95
CA ASP A 245 -4.96 5.47 54.61
C ASP A 245 -4.46 6.72 53.87
N PRO A 246 -3.68 6.57 52.78
CA PRO A 246 -3.29 7.73 51.98
C PRO A 246 -4.55 8.39 51.40
N PRO A 247 -4.61 9.73 51.33
CA PRO A 247 -5.71 10.41 50.67
C PRO A 247 -5.80 9.86 49.24
N ARG A 248 -7.02 9.54 48.77
CA ARG A 248 -7.27 9.12 47.39
C ARG A 248 -6.80 10.22 46.45
N SER A 249 -5.55 10.14 46.01
CA SER A 249 -4.96 11.07 45.07
C SER A 249 -5.65 10.91 43.73
N ASP A 250 -6.02 12.02 43.09
CA ASP A 250 -6.60 11.99 41.76
C ASP A 250 -5.73 11.16 40.80
N PRO A 251 -6.33 10.37 39.90
CA PRO A 251 -5.55 9.49 39.03
C PRO A 251 -4.61 10.33 38.14
N THR A 252 -3.37 9.90 38.02
CA THR A 252 -2.41 10.50 37.09
C THR A 252 -2.96 10.49 35.66
N PRO A 253 -2.50 11.36 34.75
CA PRO A 253 -2.96 11.36 33.35
C PRO A 253 -2.88 9.96 32.70
N ALA A 254 -1.77 9.25 32.89
CA ALA A 254 -1.63 7.85 32.45
C ALA A 254 -2.61 6.90 33.16
N GLY A 255 -2.90 7.13 34.44
CA GLY A 255 -3.92 6.41 35.21
C GLY A 255 -5.33 6.62 34.68
N ARG A 256 -5.66 7.83 34.19
CA ARG A 256 -6.96 8.14 33.56
C ARG A 256 -7.13 7.43 32.22
N ILE A 257 -6.09 7.40 31.38
CA ILE A 257 -6.06 6.57 30.15
C ILE A 257 -6.22 5.09 30.49
N GLY A 258 -5.51 4.59 31.51
CA GLY A 258 -5.64 3.22 31.97
C GLY A 258 -7.06 2.87 32.46
N LEU A 259 -7.73 3.82 33.13
CA LEU A 259 -9.12 3.64 33.57
C LEU A 259 -10.09 3.62 32.38
N ALA A 260 -9.89 4.49 31.38
CA ALA A 260 -10.67 4.50 30.14
C ALA A 260 -10.56 3.17 29.37
N LEU A 261 -9.35 2.61 29.24
CA LEU A 261 -9.13 1.29 28.63
C LEU A 261 -9.92 0.19 29.36
N ARG A 262 -9.95 0.21 30.70
CA ARG A 262 -10.73 -0.74 31.50
C ARG A 262 -12.23 -0.57 31.32
N ARG A 263 -12.73 0.67 31.29
CA ARG A 263 -14.15 0.95 31.02
C ARG A 263 -14.58 0.47 29.64
N GLY A 264 -13.66 0.51 28.67
CA GLY A 264 -13.83 -0.07 27.34
C GLY A 264 -13.79 -1.61 27.31
N GLY A 265 -13.58 -2.28 28.45
CA GLY A 265 -13.56 -3.73 28.57
C GLY A 265 -12.21 -4.38 28.29
N MET A 266 -11.12 -3.61 28.13
CA MET A 266 -9.79 -4.17 27.93
C MET A 266 -9.27 -4.79 29.23
N PRO A 267 -8.82 -6.06 29.23
CA PRO A 267 -8.41 -6.71 30.46
C PRO A 267 -7.16 -6.02 31.04
N PRO A 268 -7.03 -5.91 32.38
CA PRO A 268 -5.88 -5.27 33.04
C PRO A 268 -4.53 -5.94 32.75
N THR A 269 -4.54 -7.16 32.22
CA THR A 269 -3.33 -7.90 31.79
C THR A 269 -2.86 -7.50 30.39
N ALA A 270 -3.69 -6.81 29.60
CA ALA A 270 -3.35 -6.43 28.22
C ALA A 270 -2.52 -5.14 28.12
N PHE A 271 -2.40 -4.37 29.20
CA PHE A 271 -1.63 -3.13 29.24
C PHE A 271 -1.10 -2.86 30.65
N GLN A 272 0.00 -2.12 30.75
CA GLN A 272 0.55 -1.64 32.02
C GLN A 272 0.38 -0.11 32.09
N PRO A 273 -0.09 0.47 33.21
CA PRO A 273 -0.21 1.93 33.34
C PRO A 273 1.11 2.70 33.19
N SER A 274 2.25 2.04 33.48
CA SER A 274 3.60 2.56 33.30
C SER A 274 4.19 2.29 31.90
N ASP A 275 3.44 1.69 30.99
CA ASP A 275 3.88 1.45 29.61
C ASP A 275 4.11 2.80 28.90
N PRO A 276 5.26 3.00 28.23
CA PRO A 276 5.56 4.22 27.48
C PRO A 276 4.45 4.64 26.52
N ARG A 277 3.68 3.69 25.96
CA ARG A 277 2.57 3.98 25.05
C ARG A 277 1.36 4.57 25.76
N VAL A 278 1.07 4.16 27.00
CA VAL A 278 -0.01 4.73 27.82
C VAL A 278 0.37 6.16 28.24
N ILE A 279 1.63 6.35 28.62
CA ILE A 279 2.18 7.67 28.94
C ILE A 279 2.10 8.59 27.72
N ALA A 280 2.54 8.12 26.55
CA ALA A 280 2.47 8.89 25.31
C ALA A 280 1.03 9.27 24.94
N LEU A 281 0.05 8.37 25.07
CA LEU A 281 -1.35 8.71 24.83
C LEU A 281 -1.86 9.80 25.79
N ALA A 282 -1.41 9.78 27.05
CA ALA A 282 -1.76 10.81 28.02
C ALA A 282 -1.10 12.17 27.71
N GLU A 283 0.17 12.16 27.29
CA GLU A 283 0.92 13.35 26.89
C GLU A 283 0.41 13.96 25.57
N GLU A 284 0.03 13.12 24.61
CA GLU A 284 -0.62 13.53 23.36
C GLU A 284 -2.01 14.15 23.62
N GLY A 285 -2.57 13.97 24.82
CA GLY A 285 -3.82 14.62 25.25
C GLY A 285 -5.08 13.99 24.66
N TYR A 286 -5.09 12.67 24.45
CA TYR A 286 -6.32 11.98 24.04
C TYR A 286 -7.40 12.08 25.11
N ALA A 287 -8.63 12.36 24.68
CA ALA A 287 -9.78 12.39 25.57
C ALA A 287 -10.15 10.97 26.04
N GLU A 288 -10.60 10.84 27.29
CA GLU A 288 -10.86 9.55 27.94
C GLU A 288 -11.98 8.77 27.25
N ASP A 289 -12.99 9.46 26.75
CA ASP A 289 -14.12 8.90 25.99
C ASP A 289 -13.67 8.29 24.65
N GLN A 290 -12.79 8.98 23.92
CA GLN A 290 -12.22 8.49 22.67
C GLN A 290 -11.42 7.19 22.89
N VAL A 291 -10.65 7.12 23.98
CA VAL A 291 -9.88 5.93 24.34
C VAL A 291 -10.80 4.78 24.73
N GLU A 292 -11.84 5.06 25.52
CA GLU A 292 -12.83 4.07 25.94
C GLU A 292 -13.55 3.44 24.75
N ASP A 293 -13.98 4.24 23.78
CA ASP A 293 -14.71 3.76 22.61
C ASP A 293 -13.83 2.89 21.69
N VAL A 294 -12.58 3.30 21.47
CA VAL A 294 -11.64 2.50 20.67
C VAL A 294 -11.27 1.20 21.40
N ALA A 295 -11.14 1.23 22.73
CA ALA A 295 -10.93 0.01 23.52
C ALA A 295 -12.12 -0.95 23.41
N ARG A 296 -13.36 -0.45 23.50
CA ARG A 296 -14.58 -1.24 23.29
C ARG A 296 -14.64 -1.85 21.90
N GLU A 297 -14.20 -1.10 20.89
CA GLU A 297 -14.07 -1.61 19.52
C GLU A 297 -13.01 -2.71 19.40
N ALA A 298 -11.86 -2.53 20.03
CA ALA A 298 -10.78 -3.51 20.03
C ALA A 298 -11.24 -4.84 20.61
N VAL A 299 -11.89 -4.81 21.79
CA VAL A 299 -12.41 -6.00 22.47
C VAL A 299 -13.44 -6.73 21.60
N ARG A 300 -14.38 -6.00 20.99
CA ARG A 300 -15.39 -6.58 20.07
C ARG A 300 -14.75 -7.28 18.87
N LYS A 301 -13.62 -6.76 18.39
CA LYS A 301 -12.87 -7.30 17.25
C LYS A 301 -11.77 -8.31 17.65
N GLY A 302 -11.64 -8.65 18.93
CA GLY A 302 -10.58 -9.51 19.44
C GLY A 302 -9.17 -8.93 19.25
N LYS A 303 -9.02 -7.61 19.28
CA LYS A 303 -7.75 -6.88 19.10
C LYS A 303 -7.21 -6.40 20.45
N GLY A 304 -5.88 -6.36 20.58
CA GLY A 304 -5.18 -5.96 21.79
C GLY A 304 -4.82 -4.47 21.87
N PHE A 305 -4.19 -4.07 22.97
CA PHE A 305 -3.75 -2.69 23.23
C PHE A 305 -2.92 -2.04 22.09
N PRO A 306 -1.99 -2.74 21.41
CA PRO A 306 -1.26 -2.14 20.29
C PRO A 306 -2.16 -1.63 19.16
N TRP A 307 -3.28 -2.31 18.91
CA TRP A 307 -4.25 -1.91 17.89
C TRP A 307 -5.01 -0.65 18.29
N VAL A 308 -5.30 -0.48 19.59
CA VAL A 308 -5.93 0.73 20.13
C VAL A 308 -5.03 1.94 19.89
N VAL A 309 -3.74 1.83 20.23
CA VAL A 309 -2.75 2.91 20.03
C VAL A 309 -2.65 3.29 18.54
N ALA A 310 -2.53 2.31 17.66
CA ALA A 310 -2.46 2.54 16.22
C ALA A 310 -3.73 3.22 15.68
N THR A 311 -4.90 2.80 16.15
CA THR A 311 -6.20 3.33 15.72
C THR A 311 -6.41 4.77 16.18
N LEU A 312 -6.06 5.09 17.43
CA LEU A 312 -6.16 6.45 17.97
C LEU A 312 -5.25 7.43 17.22
N ARG A 313 -4.01 7.02 16.92
CA ARG A 313 -3.06 7.82 16.15
C ARG A 313 -3.50 7.99 14.70
N GLY A 314 -3.95 6.93 14.06
CA GLY A 314 -4.50 6.96 12.70
C GLY A 314 -5.68 7.94 12.59
N ARG A 315 -6.69 7.81 13.46
CA ARG A 315 -7.86 8.70 13.47
C ARG A 315 -7.50 10.17 13.69
N ARG A 316 -6.49 10.45 14.52
CA ARG A 316 -6.01 11.82 14.74
C ARG A 316 -5.28 12.37 13.52
N ALA A 317 -4.44 11.56 12.87
CA ALA A 317 -3.77 11.93 11.63
C ALA A 317 -4.80 12.19 10.52
N ASP A 318 -5.82 11.35 10.39
CA ASP A 318 -6.91 11.53 9.42
C ASP A 318 -7.69 12.82 9.71
N ALA A 319 -8.04 13.09 10.98
CA ALA A 319 -8.71 14.33 11.36
C ALA A 319 -7.85 15.57 11.07
N GLN A 320 -6.54 15.50 11.31
CA GLN A 320 -5.60 16.56 10.96
C GLN A 320 -5.47 16.74 9.44
N ALA A 321 -5.45 15.66 8.67
CA ALA A 321 -5.42 15.71 7.21
C ALA A 321 -6.71 16.34 6.65
N ILE A 322 -7.86 16.02 7.24
CA ILE A 322 -9.15 16.64 6.89
C ILE A 322 -9.15 18.13 7.25
N ALA A 323 -8.61 18.49 8.42
CA ALA A 323 -8.52 19.89 8.84
C ALA A 323 -7.49 20.70 8.03
N ALA A 324 -6.40 20.06 7.60
CA ALA A 324 -5.34 20.65 6.78
C ALA A 324 -5.69 20.67 5.28
N ALA A 325 -6.73 19.94 4.86
CA ALA A 325 -7.24 20.04 3.51
C ALA A 325 -7.67 21.50 3.25
N PRO A 326 -7.21 22.14 2.17
CA PRO A 326 -7.65 23.48 1.83
C PRO A 326 -9.17 23.45 1.72
N GLY A 327 -9.84 24.28 2.52
CA GLY A 327 -11.29 24.41 2.53
C GLY A 327 -11.80 24.54 1.10
N ALA A 328 -12.90 23.84 0.79
CA ALA A 328 -13.47 23.73 -0.54
C ALA A 328 -13.30 25.01 -1.36
N ALA A 329 -12.61 24.91 -2.50
CA ALA A 329 -12.44 26.03 -3.41
C ALA A 329 -13.83 26.66 -3.68
N PRO A 330 -13.95 28.00 -3.72
CA PRO A 330 -15.20 28.63 -4.07
C PRO A 330 -15.68 28.05 -5.39
N ALA A 331 -16.96 27.70 -5.47
CA ALA A 331 -17.54 27.09 -6.67
C ALA A 331 -17.12 27.93 -7.89
N PRO A 332 -16.59 27.29 -8.96
CA PRO A 332 -16.15 28.01 -10.14
C PRO A 332 -17.28 28.90 -10.65
N ASP A 333 -16.96 30.14 -11.04
CA ASP A 333 -17.95 31.09 -11.54
C ASP A 333 -18.76 30.39 -12.63
N TRP A 334 -20.07 30.30 -12.40
CA TRP A 334 -20.97 29.59 -13.29
C TRP A 334 -20.89 30.08 -14.73
N ARG A 335 -20.45 31.32 -14.94
CA ARG A 335 -20.23 31.91 -16.26
C ARG A 335 -19.12 31.20 -17.04
N THR A 336 -18.29 30.39 -16.39
CA THR A 336 -17.18 29.64 -17.01
C THR A 336 -17.50 28.15 -17.20
N ASP A 337 -18.45 27.61 -16.44
CA ASP A 337 -18.90 26.23 -16.58
C ASP A 337 -19.95 26.09 -17.71
N ARG A 338 -19.64 25.28 -18.72
CA ARG A 338 -20.48 25.11 -19.91
C ARG A 338 -21.86 24.55 -19.60
N ASN A 339 -21.96 23.56 -18.72
CA ASN A 339 -23.24 22.91 -18.40
C ASN A 339 -24.13 23.88 -17.61
N GLU A 340 -23.50 24.65 -16.75
CA GLU A 340 -24.16 25.59 -15.88
C GLU A 340 -24.66 26.84 -16.63
N VAL A 341 -23.91 27.30 -17.65
CA VAL A 341 -24.39 28.30 -18.61
C VAL A 341 -25.60 27.78 -19.40
N ILE A 342 -25.59 26.52 -19.85
CA ILE A 342 -26.73 25.93 -20.57
C ILE A 342 -27.96 25.83 -19.65
N ARG A 343 -27.78 25.37 -18.41
CA ARG A 343 -28.86 25.27 -17.42
C ARG A 343 -29.55 26.61 -17.20
N ARG A 344 -28.78 27.67 -16.94
CA ARG A 344 -29.32 29.04 -16.78
C ARG A 344 -29.95 29.58 -18.06
N GLY A 345 -29.41 29.24 -19.24
CA GLY A 345 -30.02 29.59 -20.52
C GLY A 345 -31.42 29.01 -20.68
N VAL A 346 -31.62 27.76 -20.25
CA VAL A 346 -32.96 27.12 -20.23
C VAL A 346 -33.88 27.82 -19.22
N GLU A 347 -33.41 28.11 -18.01
CA GLU A 347 -34.20 28.80 -16.97
C GLU A 347 -34.65 30.21 -17.38
N LEU A 348 -33.80 30.93 -18.11
CA LEU A 348 -34.10 32.26 -18.65
C LEU A 348 -34.93 32.23 -19.94
N GLY A 349 -35.37 31.06 -20.40
CA GLY A 349 -36.21 30.90 -21.60
C GLY A 349 -35.48 31.01 -22.93
N LEU A 350 -34.14 30.97 -22.94
CA LEU A 350 -33.31 30.99 -24.16
C LEU A 350 -33.15 29.59 -24.79
N GLY A 351 -33.57 28.53 -24.08
CA GLY A 351 -33.45 27.14 -24.52
C GLY A 351 -32.02 26.59 -24.39
N PRO A 352 -31.81 25.27 -24.60
CA PRO A 352 -30.48 24.67 -24.53
C PRO A 352 -29.61 25.13 -25.70
N TYR A 353 -28.28 25.08 -25.55
CA TYR A 353 -27.38 25.42 -26.64
C TYR A 353 -27.54 24.44 -27.82
N ALA A 354 -27.86 24.99 -28.99
CA ALA A 354 -27.80 24.30 -30.27
C ALA A 354 -26.72 24.95 -31.16
N ALA A 355 -25.98 24.13 -31.89
CA ALA A 355 -24.92 24.61 -32.79
C ALA A 355 -25.49 25.31 -34.04
N LEU A 356 -26.76 25.06 -34.37
CA LEU A 356 -27.51 25.67 -35.45
C LEU A 356 -28.79 26.28 -34.86
N ASP A 357 -29.17 27.46 -35.32
CA ASP A 357 -30.45 28.08 -34.98
C ASP A 357 -31.57 27.41 -35.79
N ASP A 358 -32.55 26.81 -35.13
CA ASP A 358 -33.63 26.06 -35.78
C ASP A 358 -34.53 26.93 -36.68
N ARG A 359 -34.52 28.26 -36.50
CA ARG A 359 -35.34 29.19 -37.29
C ARG A 359 -34.59 29.74 -38.50
N THR A 360 -33.29 30.00 -38.37
CA THR A 360 -32.50 30.62 -39.44
C THR A 360 -31.54 29.66 -40.12
N GLY A 361 -31.32 28.45 -39.58
CA GLY A 361 -30.35 27.46 -40.06
C GLY A 361 -28.89 27.91 -39.93
N HIS A 362 -28.62 29.03 -39.28
CA HIS A 362 -27.28 29.59 -39.15
C HIS A 362 -26.54 29.01 -37.95
N ALA A 363 -25.23 28.85 -38.08
CA ALA A 363 -24.39 28.40 -36.98
C ALA A 363 -24.40 29.43 -35.84
N VAL A 364 -24.59 28.95 -34.61
CA VAL A 364 -24.51 29.76 -33.40
C VAL A 364 -23.23 29.37 -32.64
N PRO A 365 -22.18 30.20 -32.68
CA PRO A 365 -20.98 29.96 -31.90
C PRO A 365 -21.28 29.90 -30.40
N TRP A 366 -20.63 28.97 -29.70
CA TRP A 366 -20.79 28.77 -28.26
C TRP A 366 -20.64 30.07 -27.44
N ASP A 367 -19.64 30.89 -27.76
CA ASP A 367 -19.38 32.13 -27.03
C ASP A 367 -20.51 33.17 -27.21
N THR A 368 -21.16 33.17 -28.38
CA THR A 368 -22.33 34.03 -28.65
C THR A 368 -23.51 33.64 -27.78
N TYR A 369 -23.81 32.34 -27.67
CA TYR A 369 -24.86 31.83 -26.78
C TYR A 369 -24.53 32.13 -25.32
N ARG A 370 -23.30 31.84 -24.87
CA ARG A 370 -22.82 32.14 -23.51
C ARG A 370 -23.00 33.62 -23.14
N ARG A 371 -22.61 34.55 -24.02
CA ARG A 371 -22.80 36.00 -23.79
C ARG A 371 -24.27 36.39 -23.68
N ARG A 372 -25.16 35.79 -24.47
CA ARG A 372 -26.62 36.02 -24.38
C ARG A 372 -27.18 35.58 -23.04
N VAL A 373 -26.79 34.40 -22.54
CA VAL A 373 -27.21 33.90 -21.23
C VAL A 373 -26.73 34.81 -20.10
N ILE A 374 -25.46 35.23 -20.12
CA ILE A 374 -24.91 36.15 -19.11
C ILE A 374 -25.65 37.49 -19.12
N ALA A 375 -25.87 38.07 -20.31
CA ALA A 375 -26.60 39.33 -20.45
C ALA A 375 -28.06 39.22 -19.96
N ALA A 376 -28.74 38.11 -20.25
CA ALA A 376 -30.10 37.85 -19.77
C ALA A 376 -30.15 37.68 -18.25
N HIS A 377 -29.19 36.95 -17.67
CA HIS A 377 -29.05 36.80 -16.23
C HIS A 377 -28.82 38.15 -15.53
N ASP A 378 -27.89 38.96 -16.04
CA ASP A 378 -27.58 40.26 -15.45
C ASP A 378 -28.72 41.28 -15.69
N ALA A 379 -29.56 41.10 -16.72
CA ALA A 379 -30.78 41.86 -16.91
C ALA A 379 -31.88 41.45 -15.92
N ALA A 380 -32.09 40.14 -15.71
CA ALA A 380 -33.04 39.62 -14.73
C ALA A 380 -32.67 40.02 -13.29
N ALA A 381 -31.39 39.94 -12.93
CA ALA A 381 -30.88 40.37 -11.63
C ALA A 381 -31.10 41.87 -11.36
N ARG A 382 -31.08 42.71 -12.40
CA ARG A 382 -31.39 44.14 -12.29
C ARG A 382 -32.89 44.44 -12.17
N GLN A 383 -33.75 43.51 -12.57
CA GLN A 383 -35.21 43.68 -12.58
C GLN A 383 -35.92 43.06 -11.36
N GLY A 384 -35.20 42.37 -10.46
CA GLY A 384 -35.70 41.99 -9.15
C GLY A 384 -36.77 40.89 -9.13
N ALA A 385 -36.78 39.96 -10.09
CA ALA A 385 -37.62 38.77 -10.02
C ALA A 385 -36.93 37.66 -9.19
N PRO A 386 -37.64 36.95 -8.28
CA PRO A 386 -37.04 35.89 -7.47
C PRO A 386 -36.69 34.67 -8.34
N ALA A 387 -35.58 34.02 -7.98
CA ALA A 387 -34.97 32.88 -8.65
C ALA A 387 -35.78 31.58 -8.54
#